data_AF-A0A6F8YTQ0-F1
#
_entry.id   AF-A0A6F8YTQ0-F1
#
_cell.length_a   1.000
_cell.length_b   1.000
_cell.length_c   1.000
_cell.angle_alpha   90.00
_cell.angle_beta   90.00
_cell.angle_gamma   90.00
#
_symmetry.space_group_name_H-M   'P 1'
#
loop_
_entity.id
_entity.type
_entity.pdbx_description
1 polymer ?
#
loop_
_entity_poly.entity_id
_entity_poly.type
_entity_poly.pdbx_seq_one_letter_code
_entity_poly.pdbx_strand_id
1 'polypeptide(L)'
;MPEALLDDQERERLRARLVVRYAGVHGPERVREVIAEVYRGFAGARVHTYVPVLAERAVREILDAEARTRTVRLPRRAAEETLAGAGMSIKDGPGGSATQCGEVPDDRSGLPAA
;
A
#
# COMPACT_ATOMS: atom_id res chain seq x y z
N MET A 1 35.98 -3.65 25.23
CA MET A 1 34.72 -3.14 24.62
C MET A 1 34.75 -3.29 23.10
N PRO A 2 34.67 -4.51 22.53
CA PRO A 2 34.59 -4.71 21.08
C PRO A 2 33.15 -4.68 20.52
N GLU A 3 32.13 -4.89 21.36
CA GLU A 3 30.72 -5.05 20.91
C GLU A 3 30.16 -3.77 20.26
N ALA A 4 30.44 -2.60 20.81
CA ALA A 4 29.95 -1.32 20.26
C ALA A 4 30.50 -1.01 18.85
N LEU A 5 31.74 -1.45 18.55
CA LEU A 5 32.36 -1.23 17.22
C LEU A 5 31.81 -2.21 16.17
N LEU A 6 31.44 -3.42 16.60
CA LEU A 6 30.80 -4.41 15.72
C LEU A 6 29.38 -3.96 15.35
N ASP A 7 28.63 -3.42 16.32
CA ASP A 7 27.29 -2.86 16.11
C ASP A 7 27.30 -1.69 15.10
N ASP A 8 28.29 -0.80 15.17
CA ASP A 8 28.41 0.34 14.25
C ASP A 8 28.72 -0.11 12.80
N GLN A 9 29.58 -1.12 12.63
CA GLN A 9 29.86 -1.68 11.29
C GLN A 9 28.67 -2.43 10.72
N GLU A 10 27.93 -3.19 11.52
CA GLU A 10 26.72 -3.87 11.08
C GLU A 10 25.62 -2.88 10.69
N ARG A 11 25.45 -1.80 11.47
CA ARG A 11 24.52 -0.72 11.14
C ARG A 11 24.90 -0.05 9.82
N GLU A 12 26.18 0.20 9.58
CA GLU A 12 26.66 0.79 8.33
C GLU A 12 26.44 -0.14 7.12
N ARG A 13 26.72 -1.44 7.28
CA ARG A 13 26.45 -2.44 6.23
C ARG A 13 24.96 -2.52 5.91
N LEU A 14 24.11 -2.54 6.94
CA LEU A 14 22.66 -2.54 6.77
C LEU A 14 22.21 -1.29 6.01
N ARG A 15 22.72 -0.11 6.39
CA ARG A 15 22.44 1.16 5.71
C ARG A 15 22.80 1.11 4.23
N ALA A 16 24.02 0.69 3.90
CA ALA A 16 24.47 0.59 2.51
C ALA A 16 23.57 -0.35 1.68
N ARG A 17 23.23 -1.53 2.22
CA ARG A 17 22.33 -2.50 1.54
C ARG A 17 20.94 -1.92 1.29
N LEU A 18 20.34 -1.28 2.30
CA LEU A 18 18.98 -0.77 2.19
C LEU A 18 18.88 0.47 1.31
N VAL A 19 19.87 1.36 1.33
CA VAL A 19 19.95 2.50 0.41
C VAL A 19 19.98 2.03 -1.04
N VAL A 20 20.79 1.02 -1.36
CA VAL A 20 20.85 0.45 -2.72
C VAL A 20 19.52 -0.23 -3.09
N ARG A 21 18.93 -1.03 -2.19
CA ARG A 21 17.67 -1.74 -2.45
C ARG A 21 16.50 -0.80 -2.72
N TYR A 22 16.42 0.34 -2.01
CA TYR A 22 15.29 1.27 -2.10
C TYR A 22 15.57 2.51 -2.96
N ALA A 23 16.72 2.62 -3.62
CA ALA A 23 17.14 3.79 -4.39
C ALA A 23 16.12 4.27 -5.45
N GLY A 24 15.27 3.37 -5.96
CA GLY A 24 14.21 3.69 -6.93
C GLY A 24 12.84 4.03 -6.33
N VAL A 25 12.65 3.86 -5.01
CA VAL A 25 11.36 4.02 -4.34
C VAL A 25 11.40 5.12 -3.28
N HIS A 26 12.51 5.20 -2.55
CA HIS A 26 12.75 6.15 -1.47
C HIS A 26 14.10 6.84 -1.63
N GLY A 27 14.16 8.12 -1.27
CA GLY A 27 15.43 8.85 -1.22
C GLY A 27 16.36 8.26 -0.15
N PRO A 28 17.69 8.33 -0.34
CA PRO A 28 18.66 7.77 0.61
C PRO A 28 18.55 8.40 2.00
N GLU A 29 18.16 9.67 2.09
CA GLU A 29 17.90 10.39 3.33
C GLU A 29 16.73 9.76 4.10
N ARG A 30 15.63 9.43 3.41
CA ARG A 30 14.47 8.79 4.03
C ARG A 30 14.81 7.41 4.59
N VAL A 31 15.58 6.62 3.83
CA VAL A 31 16.03 5.30 4.30
C VAL A 31 16.90 5.45 5.56
N ARG A 32 17.77 6.46 5.62
CA ARG A 32 18.61 6.75 6.80
C ARG A 32 17.79 7.16 8.02
N GLU A 33 16.78 8.02 7.83
CA GLU A 33 15.87 8.44 8.91
C GLU A 33 15.14 7.25 9.53
N VAL A 34 14.54 6.38 8.70
CA VAL A 34 13.79 5.21 9.17
C VAL A 34 14.71 4.25 9.91
N ILE A 35 15.92 3.99 9.42
CA ILE A 35 16.91 3.18 10.14
C ILE A 35 17.22 3.81 11.51
N ALA A 36 17.48 5.11 11.57
CA ALA A 36 17.81 5.79 12.83
C ALA A 36 16.63 5.80 13.83
N GLU A 37 15.39 5.91 13.35
CA GLU A 37 14.19 5.81 14.17
C GLU A 37 14.02 4.41 14.77
N VAL A 38 14.14 3.37 13.93
CA VAL A 38 14.02 1.97 14.37
C VAL A 38 15.10 1.62 15.40
N TYR A 39 16.36 1.97 15.16
CA TYR A 39 17.44 1.71 16.13
C TYR A 39 17.26 2.46 17.45
N ARG A 40 16.72 3.69 17.43
CA ARG A 40 16.37 4.41 18.67
C ARG A 40 15.31 3.66 19.49
N GLY A 41 14.36 2.99 18.83
CA GLY A 41 13.37 2.13 19.50
C GLY A 41 13.99 0.94 20.24
N PHE A 42 15.17 0.47 19.81
CA PHE A 42 15.89 -0.64 20.45
C PHE A 42 16.95 -0.21 21.47
N ALA A 43 17.11 1.09 21.76
CA ALA A 43 18.16 1.58 22.66
C ALA A 43 18.09 1.02 24.10
N GLY A 44 16.93 0.53 24.54
CA GLY A 44 16.74 -0.11 25.84
C GLY A 44 16.65 -1.65 25.80
N ALA A 45 16.91 -2.29 24.66
CA ALA A 45 16.78 -3.74 24.52
C ALA A 45 17.83 -4.48 25.36
N ARG A 46 17.43 -5.50 26.11
CA ARG A 46 18.36 -6.31 26.93
C ARG A 46 19.16 -7.34 26.13
N VAL A 47 18.75 -7.62 24.88
CA VAL A 47 19.37 -8.65 24.03
C VAL A 47 19.77 -8.01 22.70
N HIS A 48 21.01 -7.52 22.64
CA HIS A 48 21.54 -6.78 21.50
C HIS A 48 21.85 -7.67 20.29
N THR A 49 22.15 -8.95 20.51
CA THR A 49 22.52 -9.92 19.47
C THR A 49 21.50 -10.03 18.33
N TYR A 50 20.21 -9.82 18.61
CA TYR A 50 19.15 -9.92 17.60
C TYR A 50 18.65 -8.56 17.09
N VAL A 51 19.10 -7.45 17.68
CA VAL A 51 18.66 -6.10 17.30
C VAL A 51 18.90 -5.81 15.82
N PRO A 52 20.05 -6.16 15.19
CA PRO A 52 20.25 -5.90 13.77
C PRO A 52 19.22 -6.59 12.87
N VAL A 53 18.86 -7.84 13.18
CA VAL A 53 17.90 -8.62 12.40
C VAL A 53 16.48 -8.06 12.55
N LEU A 54 16.09 -7.72 13.79
CA LEU A 54 14.79 -7.11 14.08
C LEU A 54 14.67 -5.72 13.45
N ALA A 55 15.74 -4.91 13.52
CA ALA A 55 15.80 -3.60 12.91
C ALA A 55 15.69 -3.68 11.39
N GLU A 56 16.42 -4.60 10.74
CA GLU A 56 16.31 -4.81 9.29
C GLU A 56 14.86 -5.14 8.88
N ARG A 57 14.22 -6.05 9.61
CA ARG A 57 12.83 -6.44 9.34
C ARG A 57 11.87 -5.26 9.51
N ALA A 58 11.96 -4.53 10.61
CA ALA A 58 11.09 -3.39 10.88
C ALA A 58 11.27 -2.27 9.83
N VAL A 59 12.51 -1.95 9.44
CA VAL A 59 12.77 -0.94 8.41
C VAL A 59 12.14 -1.35 7.08
N ARG A 60 12.26 -2.62 6.68
CA ARG A 60 11.66 -3.11 5.43
C ARG A 60 10.14 -3.01 5.47
N GLU A 61 9.51 -3.44 6.57
CA GLU A 61 8.05 -3.39 6.73
C GLU A 61 7.53 -1.93 6.61
N ILE A 62 8.22 -0.96 7.23
CA ILE A 62 7.88 0.46 7.13
C ILE A 62 8.02 0.98 5.69
N LEU A 63 9.19 0.78 5.07
CA LEU A 63 9.45 1.29 3.71
C LEU A 63 8.53 0.65 2.66
N ASP A 64 8.22 -0.64 2.80
CA ASP A 64 7.29 -1.36 1.91
C ASP A 64 5.84 -0.91 2.12
N ALA A 65 5.44 -0.59 3.36
CA ALA A 65 4.11 -0.01 3.64
C ALA A 65 3.96 1.41 3.06
N GLU A 66 4.99 2.24 3.19
CA GLU A 66 5.01 3.58 2.60
C GLU A 66 4.93 3.53 1.07
N ALA A 67 5.69 2.61 0.44
CA ALA A 67 5.67 2.41 -1.01
C ALA A 67 4.25 2.03 -1.51
N ARG A 68 3.57 1.12 -0.80
CA ARG A 68 2.19 0.71 -1.11
C ARG A 68 1.17 1.83 -0.89
N THR A 69 1.38 2.69 0.11
CA THR A 69 0.45 3.80 0.38
C THR A 69 0.59 4.91 -0.67
N ARG A 70 1.81 5.13 -1.20
CA ARG A 70 2.06 6.11 -2.26
C ARG A 70 1.38 5.72 -3.58
N THR A 71 1.30 4.44 -3.92
CA THR A 71 0.66 3.97 -5.17
C THR A 71 -0.87 4.00 -5.13
N VAL A 72 -1.49 4.03 -3.95
CA VAL A 72 -2.96 4.06 -3.79
C VAL A 72 -3.56 5.48 -3.89
N ARG A 73 -2.75 6.54 -3.93
CA ARG A 73 -3.20 7.93 -4.13
C ARG A 73 -3.36 8.33 -5.61
N LEU A 74 -3.90 7.46 -6.46
CA LEU A 74 -4.52 7.92 -7.71
C LEU A 74 -5.97 8.37 -7.40
N PRO A 75 -6.39 9.57 -7.83
CA PRO A 75 -7.62 10.18 -7.34
C PRO A 75 -8.84 9.50 -7.95
N ARG A 76 -9.51 8.64 -7.18
CA ARG A 76 -10.87 8.18 -7.50
C ARG A 76 -11.89 9.34 -7.55
N ARG A 77 -11.52 10.54 -7.09
CA ARG A 77 -12.37 11.75 -7.12
C ARG A 77 -12.49 12.44 -8.48
N ALA A 78 -11.72 12.06 -9.50
CA ALA A 78 -11.87 12.64 -10.83
C ALA A 78 -13.05 12.05 -11.65
N ALA A 79 -13.72 11.00 -11.15
CA ALA A 79 -14.81 10.34 -11.87
C ALA A 79 -16.22 10.79 -11.47
N GLU A 80 -16.41 11.49 -10.35
CA GLU A 80 -17.74 11.85 -9.85
C GLU A 80 -18.15 13.31 -10.16
N GLU A 81 -17.21 14.18 -10.53
CA GLU A 81 -17.54 15.58 -10.87
C GLU A 81 -18.07 15.76 -12.30
N THR A 82 -17.91 14.77 -13.19
CA THR A 82 -18.45 14.82 -14.56
C THR A 82 -19.91 14.37 -14.67
N LEU A 83 -20.51 13.82 -13.59
CA LEU A 83 -21.93 13.41 -13.58
C LEU A 83 -22.86 14.43 -12.89
N ALA A 84 -22.31 15.46 -12.23
CA ALA A 84 -23.08 16.54 -11.60
C ALA A 84 -23.31 17.75 -12.55
N GLY A 85 -22.95 17.61 -13.84
CA GLY A 85 -23.22 18.58 -14.89
C GLY A 85 -24.47 18.29 -15.74
N ALA A 86 -25.31 17.33 -15.35
CA ALA A 86 -26.60 17.08 -16.01
C ALA A 86 -27.67 18.07 -15.54
N GLY A 87 -27.39 19.37 -15.68
CA GLY A 87 -28.40 20.42 -15.65
C GLY A 87 -29.06 20.54 -17.02
N MET A 88 -29.79 19.51 -17.47
CA MET A 88 -30.62 19.62 -18.68
C MET A 88 -32.08 19.47 -18.27
N SER A 89 -32.77 20.61 -18.39
CA SER A 89 -34.17 20.82 -18.06
C SER A 89 -35.06 19.78 -18.73
N ILE A 90 -35.76 18.98 -17.92
CA ILE A 90 -36.87 18.14 -18.38
C ILE A 90 -38.12 19.04 -18.33
N LYS A 91 -38.47 19.65 -19.46
CA LYS A 91 -39.81 20.23 -19.64
C LYS A 91 -40.80 19.10 -19.87
N ASP A 92 -41.94 19.22 -19.21
CA ASP A 92 -43.08 18.33 -19.25
C ASP A 92 -43.45 17.82 -20.65
N GLY A 93 -43.77 16.53 -20.73
CA GLY A 93 -44.48 15.93 -21.86
C GLY A 93 -45.22 14.68 -21.37
N PRO A 94 -46.57 14.66 -21.39
CA PRO A 94 -47.33 13.48 -21.04
C PRO A 94 -47.57 12.60 -22.28
N GLY A 95 -47.55 11.29 -22.08
CA GLY A 95 -48.14 10.32 -23.02
C GLY A 95 -47.13 9.33 -23.60
N GLY A 96 -47.35 8.05 -23.31
CA GLY A 96 -46.57 6.98 -23.94
C GLY A 96 -46.58 5.66 -23.19
N SER A 97 -47.77 5.08 -23.01
CA SER A 97 -47.96 3.68 -22.65
C SER A 97 -47.26 2.73 -23.63
N ALA A 98 -46.50 1.75 -23.15
CA ALA A 98 -46.48 0.38 -23.68
C ALA A 98 -45.57 -0.53 -22.83
N THR A 99 -46.24 -1.44 -22.11
CA THR A 99 -45.89 -2.86 -21.92
C THR A 99 -44.76 -3.39 -22.81
N GLN A 100 -43.77 -4.06 -22.21
CA GLN A 100 -43.53 -5.47 -22.57
C GLN A 100 -42.75 -6.24 -21.50
N CYS A 101 -43.35 -7.35 -21.09
CA CYS A 101 -42.73 -8.43 -20.35
C CYS A 101 -41.63 -9.07 -21.22
N GLY A 102 -40.41 -9.19 -20.66
CA GLY A 102 -39.35 -10.01 -21.22
C GLY A 102 -39.06 -11.14 -20.24
N GLU A 103 -39.43 -12.36 -20.65
CA GLU A 103 -39.26 -13.63 -19.96
C GLU A 103 -37.82 -13.89 -19.48
N VAL A 104 -37.73 -14.49 -18.29
CA VAL A 104 -36.51 -15.09 -17.75
C VAL A 104 -36.52 -16.57 -18.16
N PRO A 105 -35.60 -17.07 -19.00
CA PRO A 105 -35.42 -18.50 -19.15
C PRO A 105 -34.67 -19.03 -17.92
N ASP A 106 -35.44 -19.70 -17.07
CA ASP A 106 -35.00 -20.66 -16.07
C ASP A 106 -34.48 -21.90 -16.81
N ASP A 107 -33.17 -22.11 -16.88
CA ASP A 107 -32.62 -23.41 -17.28
C ASP A 107 -31.79 -23.99 -16.15
N ARG A 108 -32.52 -24.75 -15.32
CA ARG A 108 -32.00 -25.81 -14.47
C ARG A 108 -31.87 -27.09 -15.30
N SER A 109 -30.67 -27.33 -15.83
CA SER A 109 -30.20 -28.64 -16.30
C SER A 109 -28.69 -28.65 -16.08
N GLY A 110 -28.02 -29.49 -15.30
CA GLY A 110 -28.28 -30.73 -14.59
C GLY A 110 -26.90 -31.22 -14.08
N LEU A 111 -26.88 -31.82 -12.90
CA LEU A 111 -25.75 -32.57 -12.29
C LEU A 111 -25.33 -33.80 -13.17
N PRO A 112 -24.34 -34.66 -12.81
CA PRO A 112 -23.22 -34.59 -11.87
C PRO A 112 -21.86 -35.08 -12.45
N ALA A 113 -20.87 -35.12 -11.57
CA ALA A 113 -19.56 -35.76 -11.60
C ALA A 113 -19.38 -37.05 -12.42
N ALA A 114 -18.17 -37.16 -13.00
CA ALA A 114 -17.42 -38.40 -13.18
C ALA A 114 -15.95 -38.13 -12.81
#